data_AF-A0A7C9E3Z4-F1
#
_entry.id   AF-A0A7C9E3Z4-F1
#
_cell.length_a   1.000
_cell.length_b   1.000
_cell.length_c   1.000
_cell.angle_alpha   90.00
_cell.angle_beta   90.00
_cell.angle_gamma   90.00
#
_symmetry.space_group_name_H-M   'P 1'
#
loop_
_entity.id
_entity.type
_entity.pdbx_description
1 polymer ?
#
loop_
_entity_poly.entity_id
_entity_poly.type
_entity_poly.pdbx_seq_one_letter_code
_entity_poly.pdbx_strand_id
1 'polypeptide(L)'
;MWMHIDNVNYTKANVGVAISDYPTGPFKYLYSKSPHGFDSRDMTVFKDDDGVAYLIYSSVDNSELHIGPLTEDYLDVKNVVRPILIGQHREAPALFKHQGTYYMITSGCSGWAPNAAMAHASESIMGSWETMGNPCVGGNKIFRETTFFSQSTFVLPLPGLPGYFMFMADRWNPADLRDSRYVWLPLMVGGPVDRPLDYDFGFPLWSRVSIYWHKKWRLPYRWNE
;
A
#
# COMPACT_ATOMS: atom_id res chain seq x y z
N MET A 1 2.18 -3.31 -16.93
CA MET A 1 2.95 -2.70 -15.84
C MET A 1 2.59 -1.24 -15.77
N TRP A 2 2.22 -0.76 -14.58
CA TRP A 2 2.11 0.66 -14.27
C TRP A 2 3.27 1.05 -13.35
N MET A 3 3.78 2.27 -13.51
CA MET A 3 4.95 2.75 -12.74
C MET A 3 4.88 4.26 -12.55
N HIS A 4 5.49 4.76 -11.48
CA HIS A 4 5.75 6.19 -11.32
C HIS A 4 6.86 6.61 -12.30
N ILE A 5 6.64 7.71 -13.01
CA ILE A 5 7.58 8.34 -13.94
C ILE A 5 7.79 9.78 -13.51
N ASP A 6 9.05 10.12 -13.25
CA ASP A 6 9.40 11.46 -12.83
C ASP A 6 10.68 11.99 -13.49
N ASN A 7 10.96 13.27 -13.24
CA ASN A 7 12.28 13.87 -13.42
C ASN A 7 13.04 13.89 -12.07
N VAL A 8 14.31 14.29 -12.11
CA VAL A 8 15.20 14.29 -10.93
C VAL A 8 14.71 15.16 -9.77
N ASN A 9 13.80 16.11 -10.02
CA ASN A 9 13.28 17.05 -9.03
C ASN A 9 11.84 16.72 -8.61
N TYR A 10 11.29 15.58 -9.05
CA TYR A 10 9.94 15.13 -8.70
C TYR A 10 8.81 16.08 -9.15
N THR A 11 9.04 16.88 -10.20
CA THR A 11 8.06 17.85 -10.72
C THR A 11 7.29 17.36 -11.93
N LYS A 12 7.66 16.21 -12.52
CA LYS A 12 6.91 15.63 -13.62
C LYS A 12 5.71 14.84 -13.10
N ALA A 13 5.89 14.09 -11.99
CA ALA A 13 4.84 13.42 -11.24
C ALA A 13 3.76 12.76 -12.13
N ASN A 14 4.18 11.81 -12.96
CA ASN A 14 3.30 11.11 -13.88
C ASN A 14 3.25 9.61 -13.60
N VAL A 15 2.23 8.96 -14.14
CA VAL A 15 2.26 7.50 -14.37
C VAL A 15 2.97 7.17 -15.67
N GLY A 16 3.43 5.93 -15.80
CA GLY A 16 3.88 5.30 -17.03
C GLY A 16 3.25 3.94 -17.21
N VAL A 17 2.96 3.57 -18.47
CA VAL A 17 2.35 2.30 -18.83
C VAL A 17 3.25 1.54 -19.79
N ALA A 18 3.46 0.25 -19.52
CA ALA A 18 4.19 -0.66 -20.39
C ALA A 18 3.52 -2.04 -20.44
N ILE A 19 3.62 -2.71 -21.59
CA ILE A 19 3.01 -4.01 -21.85
C ILE A 19 4.05 -5.06 -22.21
N SER A 20 3.75 -6.33 -21.97
CA SER A 20 4.55 -7.46 -22.44
C SER A 20 3.65 -8.67 -22.60
N ASP A 21 4.02 -9.54 -23.53
CA ASP A 21 3.40 -10.87 -23.69
C ASP A 21 3.89 -11.84 -22.60
N TYR A 22 4.98 -11.51 -21.90
CA TYR A 22 5.58 -12.35 -20.85
C TYR A 22 5.64 -11.61 -19.50
N PRO A 23 5.34 -12.27 -18.37
CA PRO A 23 5.44 -11.64 -17.04
C PRO A 23 6.83 -11.08 -16.72
N THR A 24 7.88 -11.68 -17.29
CA THR A 24 9.28 -11.28 -17.11
C THR A 24 9.78 -10.27 -18.15
N GLY A 25 8.92 -9.83 -19.07
CA GLY A 25 9.32 -8.95 -20.16
C GLY A 25 9.98 -9.68 -21.34
N PRO A 26 10.56 -8.92 -22.30
CA PRO A 26 10.77 -7.47 -22.24
C PRO A 26 9.44 -6.69 -22.28
N PHE A 27 9.39 -5.58 -21.54
CA PHE A 27 8.24 -4.68 -21.55
C PHE A 27 8.42 -3.59 -22.62
N LYS A 28 7.42 -3.44 -23.49
CA LYS A 28 7.29 -2.31 -24.42
C LYS A 28 6.63 -1.15 -23.68
N TYR A 29 7.38 -0.08 -23.48
CA TYR A 29 6.85 1.18 -22.97
C TYR A 29 5.87 1.80 -23.97
N LEU A 30 4.72 2.26 -23.47
CA LEU A 30 3.69 2.89 -24.28
C LEU A 30 3.76 4.41 -24.17
N TYR A 31 3.55 4.94 -22.97
CA TYR A 31 3.50 6.39 -22.72
C TYR A 31 3.57 6.72 -21.22
N SER A 32 3.64 8.02 -20.92
CA SER A 32 3.49 8.59 -19.57
C SER A 32 2.59 9.81 -19.61
N LYS A 33 1.76 9.98 -18.57
CA LYS A 33 0.86 11.12 -18.42
C LYS A 33 0.48 11.38 -16.96
N SER A 34 -0.17 12.51 -16.72
CA SER A 34 -0.84 12.84 -15.46
C SER A 34 -2.21 12.13 -15.44
N PRO A 35 -2.46 11.14 -14.56
CA PRO A 35 -3.73 10.43 -14.52
C PRO A 35 -4.85 11.37 -14.05
N HIS A 36 -5.98 11.37 -14.76
CA HIS A 36 -7.14 12.25 -14.50
C HIS A 36 -6.80 13.76 -14.49
N GLY A 37 -5.66 14.17 -15.04
CA GLY A 37 -5.19 15.56 -14.99
C GLY A 37 -4.53 15.99 -13.69
N PHE A 38 -4.25 15.06 -12.77
CA PHE A 38 -3.56 15.31 -11.50
C PHE A 38 -2.13 14.75 -11.49
N ASP A 39 -1.29 15.27 -10.60
CA ASP A 39 0.02 14.69 -10.32
C ASP A 39 -0.11 13.29 -9.71
N SER A 40 0.85 12.42 -10.03
CA SER A 40 0.96 11.08 -9.49
C SER A 40 2.40 10.80 -9.13
N ARG A 41 2.64 10.54 -7.84
CA ARG A 41 3.95 10.08 -7.34
C ARG A 41 3.87 8.62 -6.92
N ASP A 42 4.09 8.34 -5.64
CA ASP A 42 3.92 7.00 -5.06
C ASP A 42 2.57 6.42 -5.46
N MET A 43 2.58 5.21 -6.00
CA MET A 43 1.40 4.61 -6.58
C MET A 43 1.38 3.09 -6.47
N THR A 44 0.19 2.53 -6.58
CA THR A 44 -0.03 1.09 -6.71
C THR A 44 -1.22 0.82 -7.63
N VAL A 45 -1.35 -0.45 -8.03
CA VAL A 45 -2.52 -0.94 -8.77
C VAL A 45 -3.16 -2.07 -8.00
N PHE A 46 -4.48 -2.10 -7.98
CA PHE A 46 -5.25 -3.17 -7.36
C PHE A 46 -6.29 -3.71 -8.34
N LYS A 47 -6.33 -5.02 -8.54
CA LYS A 47 -7.38 -5.67 -9.34
C LYS A 47 -8.35 -6.36 -8.40
N ASP A 48 -9.60 -5.94 -8.47
CA ASP A 48 -10.68 -6.47 -7.65
C ASP A 48 -11.24 -7.79 -8.22
N ASP A 49 -12.02 -8.49 -7.41
CA ASP A 49 -12.59 -9.80 -7.72
C ASP A 49 -13.59 -9.76 -8.89
N ASP A 50 -14.19 -8.59 -9.14
CA ASP A 50 -15.08 -8.33 -10.28
C ASP A 50 -14.33 -8.09 -11.61
N GLY A 51 -12.99 -8.09 -11.57
CA GLY A 51 -12.13 -7.87 -12.72
C GLY A 51 -11.80 -6.41 -13.01
N VAL A 52 -12.36 -5.45 -12.27
CA VAL A 52 -12.01 -4.03 -12.40
C VAL A 52 -10.66 -3.79 -11.71
N ALA A 53 -9.74 -3.14 -12.42
CA ALA A 53 -8.49 -2.67 -11.84
C ALA A 53 -8.59 -1.20 -11.47
N TYR A 54 -7.86 -0.79 -10.44
CA TYR A 54 -7.84 0.56 -9.89
C TYR A 54 -6.39 1.04 -9.78
N LEU A 55 -6.19 2.30 -10.09
CA LEU A 55 -4.95 3.03 -9.81
C LEU A 55 -5.14 3.81 -8.51
N ILE A 56 -4.18 3.68 -7.60
CA ILE A 56 -4.12 4.45 -6.35
C ILE A 56 -2.80 5.22 -6.35
N TYR A 57 -2.83 6.52 -6.08
CA TYR A 57 -1.62 7.35 -6.19
C TYR A 57 -1.65 8.58 -5.28
N SER A 58 -0.48 8.97 -4.77
CA SER A 58 -0.28 10.25 -4.08
C SER A 58 -0.36 11.41 -5.07
N SER A 59 -1.17 12.40 -4.71
CA SER A 59 -1.59 13.51 -5.56
C SER A 59 -1.70 14.81 -4.75
N VAL A 60 -1.87 15.92 -5.45
CA VAL A 60 -1.97 17.28 -4.90
C VAL A 60 -0.79 17.57 -3.96
N ASP A 61 0.41 17.49 -4.54
CA ASP A 61 1.68 17.66 -3.82
C ASP A 61 1.83 16.71 -2.62
N ASN A 62 1.44 15.45 -2.82
CA ASN A 62 1.42 14.38 -1.82
C ASN A 62 0.56 14.69 -0.57
N SER A 63 -0.39 15.63 -0.67
CA SER A 63 -1.30 15.93 0.45
C SER A 63 -2.39 14.88 0.63
N GLU A 64 -2.75 14.18 -0.45
CA GLU A 64 -3.84 13.22 -0.48
C GLU A 64 -3.56 12.05 -1.43
N LEU A 65 -4.38 11.00 -1.35
CA LEU A 65 -4.38 9.91 -2.32
C LEU A 65 -5.58 10.04 -3.25
N HIS A 66 -5.40 9.66 -4.51
CA HIS A 66 -6.47 9.51 -5.48
C HIS A 66 -6.66 8.04 -5.83
N ILE A 67 -7.91 7.64 -6.03
CA ILE A 67 -8.28 6.32 -6.53
C ILE A 67 -9.22 6.41 -7.72
N GLY A 68 -8.93 5.67 -8.79
CA GLY A 68 -9.75 5.66 -10.00
C GLY A 68 -9.66 4.32 -10.74
N PRO A 69 -10.77 3.83 -11.33
CA PRO A 69 -10.75 2.58 -12.09
C PRO A 69 -10.00 2.77 -13.42
N LEU A 70 -9.32 1.71 -13.84
CA LEU A 70 -8.70 1.59 -15.15
C LEU A 70 -9.73 1.24 -16.22
N THR A 71 -9.39 1.50 -17.48
CA THR A 71 -10.09 1.00 -18.66
C THR A 71 -10.05 -0.54 -18.71
N GLU A 72 -10.89 -1.14 -19.55
CA GLU A 72 -11.03 -2.61 -19.62
C GLU A 72 -9.74 -3.31 -20.08
N ASP A 73 -8.93 -2.65 -20.90
CA ASP A 73 -7.59 -3.11 -21.33
C ASP A 73 -6.50 -2.81 -20.28
N TYR A 74 -6.85 -2.14 -19.19
CA TYR A 74 -5.95 -1.65 -18.13
C TYR A 74 -4.84 -0.73 -18.63
N LEU A 75 -4.99 -0.14 -19.82
CA LEU A 75 -3.97 0.71 -20.41
C LEU A 75 -4.18 2.19 -20.13
N ASP A 76 -5.32 2.58 -19.58
CA ASP A 76 -5.61 3.95 -19.19
C ASP A 76 -6.53 4.00 -17.94
N VAL A 77 -6.71 5.18 -17.35
CA VAL A 77 -7.70 5.47 -16.33
C VAL A 77 -9.04 5.86 -16.97
N LYS A 78 -10.16 5.46 -16.35
CA LYS A 78 -11.48 5.99 -16.70
C LYS A 78 -11.60 7.44 -16.22
N ASN A 79 -12.54 8.21 -16.78
CA ASN A 79 -12.76 9.61 -16.38
C ASN A 79 -13.56 9.73 -15.06
N VAL A 80 -13.13 9.02 -14.01
CA VAL A 80 -13.72 9.04 -12.67
C VAL A 80 -12.60 8.84 -11.64
N VAL A 81 -12.46 9.77 -10.70
CA VAL A 81 -11.47 9.70 -9.62
C VAL A 81 -12.09 10.13 -8.30
N ARG A 82 -11.61 9.55 -7.20
CA ARG A 82 -11.97 9.92 -5.83
C ARG A 82 -10.72 10.32 -5.05
N PRO A 83 -10.66 11.54 -4.51
CA PRO A 83 -9.70 11.88 -3.48
C PRO A 83 -10.08 11.17 -2.17
N ILE A 84 -9.10 10.59 -1.50
CA ILE A 84 -9.21 9.89 -0.23
C ILE A 84 -8.05 10.31 0.68
N LEU A 85 -8.23 10.19 1.98
CA LEU A 85 -7.21 10.57 2.98
C LEU A 85 -6.72 12.02 2.79
N ILE A 86 -7.65 12.92 2.47
CA ILE A 86 -7.41 14.33 2.16
C ILE A 86 -6.64 15.03 3.30
N GLY A 87 -5.52 15.67 2.97
CA GLY A 87 -4.69 16.41 3.92
C GLY A 87 -3.95 15.54 4.94
N GLN A 88 -3.96 14.21 4.78
CA GLN A 88 -3.27 13.31 5.70
C GLN A 88 -1.80 13.04 5.32
N HIS A 89 -1.35 13.53 4.16
CA HIS A 89 0.03 13.42 3.67
C HIS A 89 0.53 11.96 3.67
N ARG A 90 -0.24 11.06 3.04
CA ARG A 90 0.07 9.63 2.95
C ARG A 90 0.72 9.29 1.61
N GLU A 91 1.64 8.33 1.65
CA GLU A 91 2.38 7.83 0.50
C GLU A 91 2.57 6.30 0.59
N ALA A 92 3.26 5.72 -0.41
CA ALA A 92 3.55 4.30 -0.52
C ALA A 92 2.35 3.35 -0.27
N PRO A 93 1.22 3.52 -0.99
CA PRO A 93 0.00 2.75 -0.73
C PRO A 93 0.17 1.26 -1.08
N ALA A 94 -0.15 0.39 -0.13
CA ALA A 94 -0.20 -1.06 -0.32
C ALA A 94 -1.61 -1.58 0.01
N LEU A 95 -2.43 -1.72 -1.03
CA LEU A 95 -3.84 -2.08 -0.94
C LEU A 95 -4.06 -3.59 -1.05
N PHE A 96 -4.96 -4.13 -0.23
CA PHE A 96 -5.37 -5.53 -0.25
C PHE A 96 -6.82 -5.67 0.22
N LYS A 97 -7.42 -6.85 0.02
CA LYS A 97 -8.82 -7.11 0.37
C LYS A 97 -8.94 -8.36 1.24
N HIS A 98 -9.84 -8.33 2.21
CA HIS A 98 -10.15 -9.48 3.05
C HIS A 98 -11.64 -9.49 3.43
N GLN A 99 -12.33 -10.60 3.15
CA GLN A 99 -13.75 -10.80 3.50
C GLN A 99 -14.67 -9.64 3.09
N GLY A 100 -14.47 -9.08 1.89
CA GLY A 100 -15.28 -7.98 1.36
C GLY A 100 -14.85 -6.59 1.82
N THR A 101 -13.96 -6.46 2.80
CA THR A 101 -13.38 -5.19 3.24
C THR A 101 -12.06 -4.91 2.52
N TYR A 102 -11.88 -3.67 2.08
CA TYR A 102 -10.63 -3.18 1.52
C TYR A 102 -9.77 -2.60 2.63
N TYR A 103 -8.49 -2.91 2.60
CA TYR A 103 -7.49 -2.42 3.54
C TYR A 103 -6.33 -1.79 2.78
N MET A 104 -5.71 -0.77 3.37
CA MET A 104 -4.55 -0.12 2.78
C MET A 104 -3.55 0.24 3.85
N ILE A 105 -2.28 -0.14 3.63
CA ILE A 105 -1.16 0.32 4.44
C ILE A 105 -0.48 1.47 3.69
N THR A 106 -0.13 2.53 4.39
CA THR A 106 0.56 3.70 3.84
C THR A 106 1.67 4.13 4.78
N SER A 107 2.67 4.88 4.30
CA SER A 107 3.57 5.69 5.13
C SER A 107 3.16 7.17 5.11
N GLY A 108 3.71 7.97 6.02
CA GLY A 108 3.66 9.43 5.92
C GLY A 108 4.77 9.95 4.99
N CYS A 109 4.69 11.21 4.58
CA CYS A 109 5.69 11.86 3.73
C CYS A 109 6.92 12.34 4.53
N SER A 110 8.03 11.61 4.48
CA SER A 110 9.28 12.00 5.16
C SER A 110 10.55 11.74 4.34
N GLY A 111 10.43 11.72 3.01
CA GLY A 111 11.53 11.40 2.11
C GLY A 111 12.09 10.02 2.41
N TRP A 112 13.40 9.92 2.62
CA TRP A 112 14.06 8.63 2.92
C TRP A 112 13.93 8.17 4.38
N ALA A 113 13.50 9.04 5.29
CA ALA A 113 13.39 8.67 6.70
C ALA A 113 12.17 7.77 6.91
N PRO A 114 12.31 6.61 7.60
CA PRO A 114 11.16 5.77 7.90
C PRO A 114 10.27 6.43 8.97
N ASN A 115 8.98 6.17 8.89
CA ASN A 115 7.97 6.72 9.80
C ASN A 115 6.89 5.67 10.13
N ALA A 116 5.88 6.08 10.91
CA ALA A 116 4.80 5.22 11.32
C ALA A 116 3.85 4.93 10.16
N ALA A 117 3.75 3.65 9.81
CA ALA A 117 2.70 3.18 8.91
C ALA A 117 1.32 3.42 9.54
N MET A 118 0.33 3.63 8.68
CA MET A 118 -1.08 3.69 9.06
C MET A 118 -1.85 2.68 8.22
N ALA A 119 -2.72 1.92 8.88
CA ALA A 119 -3.72 1.09 8.24
C ALA A 119 -5.01 1.88 8.05
N HIS A 120 -5.67 1.66 6.93
CA HIS A 120 -6.96 2.25 6.57
C HIS A 120 -7.90 1.16 6.08
N ALA A 121 -9.21 1.36 6.25
CA ALA A 121 -10.23 0.41 5.80
C ALA A 121 -11.40 1.10 5.08
N SER A 122 -12.07 0.35 4.20
CA SER A 122 -13.31 0.75 3.54
C SER A 122 -14.16 -0.46 3.15
N GLU A 123 -15.49 -0.28 3.12
CA GLU A 123 -16.44 -1.25 2.55
C GLU A 123 -16.47 -1.21 1.02
N SER A 124 -16.00 -0.12 0.40
CA SER A 124 -16.00 0.07 -1.05
C SER A 124 -14.75 0.79 -1.49
N ILE A 125 -14.05 0.25 -2.49
CA ILE A 125 -12.79 0.81 -2.98
C ILE A 125 -12.91 2.29 -3.39
N MET A 126 -14.03 2.69 -4.00
CA MET A 126 -14.33 4.09 -4.38
C MET A 126 -15.13 4.86 -3.31
N GLY A 127 -15.28 4.30 -2.10
CA GLY A 127 -16.01 4.86 -0.98
C GLY A 127 -15.14 5.67 -0.02
N SER A 128 -15.65 5.89 1.18
CA SER A 128 -14.93 6.56 2.27
C SER A 128 -13.91 5.63 2.89
N TRP A 129 -12.72 6.15 3.20
CA TRP A 129 -11.65 5.40 3.87
C TRP A 129 -11.44 5.93 5.29
N GLU A 130 -11.40 5.01 6.25
CA GLU A 130 -11.18 5.32 7.66
C GLU A 130 -9.80 4.88 8.12
N THR A 131 -9.11 5.74 8.86
CA THR A 131 -7.79 5.45 9.43
C THR A 131 -7.92 4.69 10.74
N MET A 132 -7.29 3.52 10.80
CA MET A 132 -7.34 2.60 11.95
C MET A 132 -6.18 2.78 12.93
N GLY A 133 -5.10 3.44 12.49
CA GLY A 133 -3.88 3.67 13.28
C GLY A 133 -2.70 2.79 12.86
N ASN A 134 -1.67 2.75 13.70
CA ASN A 134 -0.41 2.05 13.40
C ASN A 134 -0.57 0.52 13.55
N PRO A 135 -0.40 -0.27 12.47
CA PRO A 135 -0.60 -1.72 12.50
C PRO A 135 0.62 -2.49 13.03
N CYS A 136 1.74 -1.85 13.33
CA CYS A 136 2.98 -2.53 13.72
C CYS A 136 2.89 -3.09 15.15
N VAL A 137 3.14 -4.39 15.31
CA VAL A 137 3.10 -5.10 16.60
C VAL A 137 4.44 -5.75 16.91
N GLY A 138 4.82 -5.76 18.20
CA GLY A 138 6.12 -6.24 18.65
C GLY A 138 7.22 -5.19 18.56
N GLY A 139 8.47 -5.62 18.78
CA GLY A 139 9.62 -4.72 18.85
C GLY A 139 9.54 -3.70 19.99
N ASN A 140 10.47 -2.74 20.01
CA ASN A 140 10.35 -1.57 20.89
C ASN A 140 9.51 -0.46 20.22
N LYS A 141 9.28 0.65 20.91
CA LYS A 141 8.49 1.78 20.41
C LYS A 141 9.04 2.34 19.09
N ILE A 142 10.36 2.57 19.02
CA ILE A 142 11.04 3.09 17.82
C ILE A 142 10.78 2.18 16.62
N PHE A 143 10.88 0.87 16.81
CA PHE A 143 10.61 -0.11 15.75
C PHE A 143 9.20 0.05 15.20
N ARG A 144 8.18 0.27 16.03
CA ARG A 144 6.81 0.48 15.54
C ARG A 144 6.59 1.85 14.90
N GLU A 145 7.22 2.90 15.44
CA GLU A 145 7.11 4.26 14.93
C GLU A 145 7.92 4.51 13.64
N THR A 146 8.73 3.54 13.23
CA THR A 146 9.52 3.57 11.99
C THR A 146 9.17 2.42 11.05
N THR A 147 8.06 1.70 11.32
CA THR A 147 7.64 0.53 10.52
C THR A 147 8.81 -0.44 10.34
N PHE A 148 9.51 -0.72 11.43
CA PHE A 148 10.70 -1.57 11.52
C PHE A 148 11.87 -1.08 10.63
N PHE A 149 12.04 0.24 10.56
CA PHE A 149 12.95 0.96 9.66
C PHE A 149 12.71 0.58 8.19
N SER A 150 11.44 0.64 7.76
CA SER A 150 11.05 0.35 6.38
C SER A 150 9.84 1.18 5.96
N GLN A 151 9.52 1.17 4.67
CA GLN A 151 8.37 1.83 4.06
C GLN A 151 7.58 0.79 3.26
N SER A 152 6.24 0.82 3.35
CA SER A 152 5.38 -0.13 2.63
C SER A 152 5.62 -0.10 1.12
N THR A 153 5.51 -1.25 0.46
CA THR A 153 5.53 -1.31 -1.02
C THR A 153 4.40 -2.19 -1.55
N PHE A 154 4.14 -3.34 -0.91
CA PHE A 154 3.08 -4.24 -1.33
C PHE A 154 2.57 -5.10 -0.17
N VAL A 155 1.33 -5.60 -0.29
CA VAL A 155 0.80 -6.65 0.58
C VAL A 155 0.40 -7.82 -0.28
N LEU A 156 1.08 -8.95 -0.10
CA LEU A 156 0.84 -10.17 -0.86
C LEU A 156 -0.11 -11.10 -0.08
N PRO A 157 -1.32 -11.40 -0.58
CA PRO A 157 -2.16 -12.45 -0.01
C PRO A 157 -1.45 -13.81 -0.04
N LEU A 158 -1.57 -14.60 1.02
CA LEU A 158 -1.01 -15.96 1.06
C LEU A 158 -2.09 -16.98 0.70
N PRO A 159 -2.04 -17.59 -0.50
CA PRO A 159 -3.03 -18.60 -0.89
C PRO A 159 -3.08 -19.76 0.11
N GLY A 160 -4.28 -20.22 0.43
CA GLY A 160 -4.51 -21.29 1.40
C GLY A 160 -4.48 -20.86 2.88
N LEU A 161 -4.18 -19.59 3.18
CA LEU A 161 -4.20 -19.04 4.54
C LEU A 161 -5.07 -17.77 4.63
N PRO A 162 -6.41 -17.90 4.64
CA PRO A 162 -7.30 -16.75 4.77
C PRO A 162 -6.97 -15.91 6.01
N GLY A 163 -6.85 -14.59 5.82
CA GLY A 163 -6.52 -13.64 6.88
C GLY A 163 -5.02 -13.46 7.10
N TYR A 164 -4.16 -14.23 6.42
CA TYR A 164 -2.71 -14.08 6.44
C TYR A 164 -2.20 -13.51 5.13
N PHE A 165 -1.29 -12.56 5.26
CA PHE A 165 -0.67 -11.83 4.17
C PHE A 165 0.82 -11.67 4.48
N MET A 166 1.59 -11.34 3.45
CA MET A 166 2.96 -10.90 3.59
C MET A 166 3.03 -9.40 3.33
N PHE A 167 3.31 -8.64 4.38
CA PHE A 167 3.67 -7.24 4.28
C PHE A 167 5.07 -7.15 3.69
N MET A 168 5.19 -6.44 2.57
CA MET A 168 6.46 -6.19 1.89
C MET A 168 6.78 -4.71 2.01
N ALA A 169 8.02 -4.42 2.38
CA ALA A 169 8.52 -3.08 2.59
C ALA A 169 9.99 -2.95 2.20
N ASP A 170 10.41 -1.72 1.95
CA ASP A 170 11.78 -1.38 1.60
C ASP A 170 12.45 -0.61 2.75
N ARG A 171 13.67 -1.03 3.09
CA ARG A 171 14.58 -0.28 3.94
C ARG A 171 15.55 0.47 3.03
N TRP A 172 15.22 1.72 2.78
CA TRP A 172 15.99 2.59 1.91
C TRP A 172 17.38 2.90 2.45
N ASN A 173 18.39 2.79 1.59
CA ASN A 173 19.73 3.31 1.83
C ASN A 173 19.97 4.52 0.90
N PRO A 174 19.75 5.76 1.34
CA PRO A 174 19.86 6.94 0.47
C PRO A 174 21.29 7.20 -0.03
N ALA A 175 22.31 6.65 0.63
CA ALA A 175 23.70 6.76 0.16
C ALA A 175 24.01 5.81 -1.01
N ASP A 176 23.29 4.69 -1.10
CA ASP A 176 23.36 3.74 -2.21
C ASP A 176 22.03 2.99 -2.34
N LEU A 177 21.13 3.54 -3.16
CA LEU A 177 19.77 3.01 -3.29
C LEU A 177 19.74 1.57 -3.78
N ARG A 178 20.76 1.13 -4.54
CA ARG A 178 20.86 -0.27 -5.03
C ARG A 178 21.15 -1.24 -3.89
N ASP A 179 21.74 -0.76 -2.80
CA ASP A 179 22.03 -1.54 -1.60
C ASP A 179 20.92 -1.44 -0.54
N SER A 180 19.75 -0.90 -0.89
CA SER A 180 18.55 -0.99 -0.05
C SER A 180 18.16 -2.45 0.21
N ARG A 181 17.40 -2.70 1.29
CA ARG A 181 17.05 -4.06 1.72
C ARG A 181 15.55 -4.26 1.79
N TYR A 182 15.12 -5.49 1.56
CA TYR A 182 13.72 -5.88 1.71
C TYR A 182 13.40 -6.28 3.16
N VAL A 183 12.25 -5.83 3.64
CA VAL A 183 11.67 -6.22 4.93
C VAL A 183 10.31 -6.86 4.65
N TRP A 184 10.26 -8.19 4.72
CA TRP A 184 9.01 -8.93 4.57
C TRP A 184 8.57 -9.46 5.92
N LEU A 185 7.32 -9.23 6.32
CA LEU A 185 6.80 -9.59 7.63
C LEU A 185 5.38 -10.17 7.50
N PRO A 186 4.97 -11.07 8.41
CA PRO A 186 3.60 -11.55 8.42
C PRO A 186 2.64 -10.42 8.81
N LEU A 187 1.62 -10.25 7.99
CA LEU A 187 0.47 -9.39 8.24
C LEU A 187 -0.75 -10.29 8.47
N MET A 188 -1.54 -9.96 9.48
CA MET A 188 -2.79 -10.65 9.79
C MET A 188 -3.94 -9.66 9.85
N VAL A 189 -5.09 -10.09 9.33
CA VAL A 189 -6.39 -9.44 9.54
C VAL A 189 -7.22 -10.34 10.46
N GLY A 190 -7.62 -9.80 11.60
CA GLY A 190 -8.31 -10.53 12.66
C GLY A 190 -7.41 -10.86 13.87
N GLY A 191 -8.00 -11.54 14.85
CA GLY A 191 -7.39 -11.81 16.16
C GLY A 191 -7.86 -10.83 17.26
N PRO A 192 -7.64 -11.15 18.55
CA PRO A 192 -8.05 -10.29 19.66
C PRO A 192 -7.29 -8.96 19.63
N VAL A 193 -7.97 -7.88 20.02
CA VAL A 193 -7.36 -6.56 20.17
C VAL A 193 -6.53 -6.56 21.45
N ASP A 194 -5.21 -6.39 21.37
CA ASP A 194 -4.34 -6.38 22.57
C ASP A 194 -4.52 -5.10 23.41
N ARG A 195 -5.28 -4.12 22.89
CA ARG A 195 -5.64 -2.88 23.58
C ARG A 195 -7.01 -2.40 23.12
N PRO A 196 -7.87 -1.91 24.03
CA PRO A 196 -8.98 -1.07 23.61
C PRO A 196 -8.44 0.13 22.82
N LEU A 197 -9.18 0.55 21.78
CA LEU A 197 -8.93 1.84 21.15
C LEU A 197 -9.18 2.94 22.18
N ASP A 198 -8.32 3.96 22.22
CA ASP A 198 -8.39 5.05 23.20
C ASP A 198 -9.60 5.98 22.98
N TYR A 199 -10.50 5.68 22.03
CA TYR A 199 -11.68 6.50 21.72
C TYR A 199 -12.96 5.67 21.72
N ASP A 200 -13.80 6.00 22.71
CA ASP A 200 -15.25 5.93 22.81
C ASP A 200 -16.03 4.66 22.44
N PHE A 201 -16.81 4.19 23.43
CA PHE A 201 -18.00 3.33 23.37
C PHE A 201 -18.41 2.77 21.99
N GLY A 202 -17.67 1.77 21.52
CA GLY A 202 -18.01 0.97 20.36
C GLY A 202 -16.96 -0.11 20.11
N PHE A 203 -17.40 -1.28 19.63
CA PHE A 203 -16.46 -2.21 18.98
C PHE A 203 -15.96 -1.55 17.69
N PRO A 204 -14.67 -1.65 17.34
CA PRO A 204 -14.20 -1.16 16.05
C PRO A 204 -15.00 -1.81 14.92
N LEU A 205 -15.51 -1.01 13.98
CA LEU A 205 -16.22 -1.50 12.80
C LEU A 205 -15.34 -2.45 11.97
N TRP A 206 -14.03 -2.25 12.02
CA TRP A 206 -13.05 -2.94 11.19
C TRP A 206 -12.28 -4.01 11.97
N SER A 207 -12.04 -5.17 11.33
CA SER A 207 -11.12 -6.18 11.87
C SER A 207 -9.71 -5.61 12.01
N ARG A 208 -9.06 -5.86 13.15
CA ARG A 208 -7.69 -5.41 13.42
C ARG A 208 -6.72 -5.88 12.34
N VAL A 209 -5.86 -4.98 11.87
CA VAL A 209 -4.72 -5.28 11.01
C VAL A 209 -3.45 -5.27 11.86
N SER A 210 -2.61 -6.29 11.74
CA SER A 210 -1.38 -6.41 12.54
C SER A 210 -0.20 -6.91 11.71
N ILE A 211 0.89 -6.13 11.70
CA ILE A 211 2.18 -6.47 11.08
C ILE A 211 3.13 -6.84 12.22
N TYR A 212 3.47 -8.12 12.33
CA TYR A 212 4.26 -8.61 13.46
C TYR A 212 5.76 -8.51 13.18
N TRP A 213 6.50 -7.91 14.13
CA TRP A 213 7.95 -7.99 14.11
C TRP A 213 8.43 -9.38 14.49
N HIS A 214 9.29 -9.95 13.65
CA HIS A 214 10.01 -11.16 13.94
C HIS A 214 11.51 -10.93 13.81
N LYS A 215 12.27 -11.19 14.89
CA LYS A 215 13.75 -11.14 14.86
C LYS A 215 14.37 -12.19 13.90
N LYS A 216 13.62 -13.26 13.61
CA LYS A 216 13.98 -14.32 12.67
C LYS A 216 12.73 -14.74 11.91
N TRP A 217 12.85 -14.86 10.59
CA TRP A 217 11.77 -15.28 9.73
C TRP A 217 11.30 -16.70 10.05
N ARG A 218 9.97 -16.92 10.05
CA ARG A 218 9.35 -18.24 10.21
C ARG A 218 8.11 -18.30 9.32
N LEU A 219 8.02 -19.33 8.48
CA LEU A 219 6.79 -19.62 7.75
C LEU A 219 5.67 -20.02 8.73
N PRO A 220 4.40 -19.76 8.40
CA PRO A 220 3.27 -20.31 9.14
C PRO A 220 3.40 -21.84 9.22
N TYR A 221 3.12 -22.42 10.39
CA TYR A 221 3.33 -23.85 10.67
C TYR A 221 2.66 -24.78 9.65
N ARG A 222 1.56 -24.34 9.02
CA ARG A 222 0.77 -25.10 8.03
C ARG A 222 1.36 -25.17 6.62
N TRP A 223 2.49 -24.51 6.34
CA TRP A 223 3.15 -24.57 5.02
C TRP A 223 4.23 -25.67 4.92
N ASN A 224 4.37 -26.50 5.96
CA ASN A 224 5.30 -27.63 6.00
C ASN A 224 4.62 -28.99 5.70
N GLU A 225 3.43 -29.00 5.11
CA GLU A 225 2.71 -30.21 4.66
C GLU A 225 2.62 -30.27 3.13
#